data_AF-A0A9X2RVC4-F1
#
_entry.id   AF-A0A9X2RVC4-F1
#
_cell.length_a   1.000
_cell.length_b   1.000
_cell.length_c   1.000
_cell.angle_alpha   90.00
_cell.angle_beta   90.00
_cell.angle_gamma   90.00
#
_symmetry.space_group_name_H-M   'P 1'
#
loop_
_entity.id
_entity.type
_entity.pdbx_description
1 polymer ?
#
loop_
_entity_poly.entity_id
_entity_poly.type
_entity_poly.pdbx_seq_one_letter_code
_entity_poly.pdbx_strand_id
1 'polypeptide(L)'
;MNAEQFNSRYPVGTPVMAYPGARPEKFPNEKRLQTRTRSVAWALGHGEPVVMVDGYAGGIALTHVDVIEKPDATEVERRLLTRKNLPAIDDWLDQVGVFAKGYWEDVDGKLTVTGLRIGSDYQNRIVAKFGDTIVRHTDGTHTVRRVIEAGEAL
;
A
#
# COMPACT_ATOMS: atom_id res chain seq x y z
N MET A 1 10.45 18.18 -14.33
CA MET A 1 9.27 17.47 -14.87
C MET A 1 8.12 18.45 -14.90
N ASN A 2 7.42 18.62 -16.02
CA ASN A 2 6.23 19.49 -16.07
C ASN A 2 4.95 18.70 -15.71
N ALA A 3 3.82 19.39 -15.60
CA ALA A 3 2.54 18.77 -15.21
C ALA A 3 2.06 17.69 -16.19
N GLU A 4 2.17 17.93 -17.50
CA GLU A 4 1.75 16.97 -18.54
C GLU A 4 2.58 15.69 -18.50
N GLN A 5 3.90 15.81 -18.41
CA GLN A 5 4.83 14.68 -18.29
C GLN A 5 4.59 13.87 -17.01
N PHE A 6 4.21 14.54 -15.91
CA PHE A 6 3.87 13.85 -14.67
C PHE A 6 2.56 13.07 -14.85
N ASN A 7 1.51 13.72 -15.35
CA ASN A 7 0.20 13.10 -15.54
C ASN A 7 0.22 11.95 -16.55
N SER A 8 1.08 12.01 -17.58
CA SER A 8 1.22 10.93 -18.55
C SER A 8 1.85 9.66 -17.94
N ARG A 9 2.60 9.81 -16.84
CA ARG A 9 3.30 8.71 -16.17
C ARG A 9 2.56 8.19 -14.94
N TYR A 10 1.89 9.08 -14.21
CA TYR A 10 1.39 8.81 -12.88
C TYR A 10 -0.08 9.23 -12.78
N PRO A 11 -1.02 8.28 -12.71
CA PRO A 11 -2.43 8.60 -12.52
C PRO A 11 -2.69 9.19 -11.12
N VAL A 12 -3.87 9.79 -10.93
CA VAL A 12 -4.35 10.18 -9.59
C VAL A 12 -4.42 8.93 -8.70
N GLY A 13 -4.00 9.07 -7.44
CA GLY A 13 -3.87 7.96 -6.49
C GLY A 13 -2.47 7.35 -6.41
N THR A 14 -1.52 7.85 -7.21
CA THR A 14 -0.10 7.44 -7.19
C THR A 14 0.48 7.61 -5.78
N PRO A 15 1.08 6.56 -5.19
CA PRO A 15 1.80 6.67 -3.92
C PRO A 15 2.99 7.61 -4.03
N VAL A 16 3.15 8.50 -3.06
CA VAL A 16 4.22 9.49 -3.04
C VAL A 16 4.73 9.74 -1.63
N MET A 17 5.99 10.14 -1.52
CA MET A 17 6.49 10.89 -0.39
C MET A 17 6.44 12.37 -0.76
N ALA A 18 5.70 13.16 0.01
CA ALA A 18 5.50 14.59 -0.23
C ALA A 18 6.14 15.44 0.87
N TYR A 19 6.71 16.58 0.47
CA TYR A 19 7.42 17.52 1.35
C TYR A 19 6.79 18.93 1.26
N PRO A 20 5.72 19.22 2.02
CA PRO A 20 4.96 20.46 1.84
C PRO A 20 5.70 21.76 2.19
N GLY A 21 6.66 21.69 3.12
CA GLY A 21 7.46 22.83 3.55
C GLY A 21 8.74 22.96 2.75
N ALA A 22 9.68 22.05 3.00
CA ALA A 22 10.92 21.98 2.25
C ALA A 22 11.46 20.55 2.19
N ARG A 23 12.36 20.29 1.25
CA ARG A 23 13.00 18.99 1.11
C ARG A 23 13.97 18.67 2.27
N PRO A 24 14.09 17.39 2.64
CA PRO A 24 14.89 16.97 3.78
C PRO A 24 16.41 17.16 3.60
N GLU A 25 16.93 17.26 2.37
CA GLU A 25 18.37 17.48 2.15
C GLU A 25 18.81 18.89 2.59
N LYS A 26 17.88 19.86 2.60
CA LYS A 26 18.14 21.21 3.09
C LYS A 26 17.60 21.42 4.51
N PHE A 27 16.49 20.77 4.85
CA PHE A 27 15.82 20.95 6.14
C PHE A 27 15.37 19.59 6.69
N PRO A 28 16.22 18.88 7.45
CA PRO A 28 15.98 17.48 7.82
C PRO A 28 14.75 17.28 8.71
N ASN A 29 14.36 18.30 9.48
CA ASN A 29 13.28 18.27 10.46
C ASN A 29 11.91 18.71 9.88
N GLU A 30 11.84 19.05 8.60
CA GLU A 30 10.59 19.45 7.95
C GLU A 30 9.61 18.30 7.79
N LYS A 31 8.32 18.66 7.70
CA LYS A 31 7.22 17.70 7.61
C LYS A 31 7.35 16.84 6.35
N ARG A 32 7.20 15.52 6.53
CA ARG A 32 7.14 14.52 5.45
C ARG A 32 5.81 13.78 5.49
N LEU A 33 5.23 13.54 4.34
CA LEU A 33 3.96 12.84 4.19
C LEU A 33 4.11 11.66 3.24
N GLN A 34 4.07 10.44 3.76
CA GLN A 34 3.84 9.27 2.93
C GLN A 34 2.34 9.17 2.64
N THR A 35 1.94 9.37 1.39
CA THR A 35 0.54 9.62 1.02
C THR A 35 0.28 9.24 -0.45
N ARG A 36 -0.85 9.66 -1.02
CA ARG A 36 -1.21 9.50 -2.44
C ARG A 36 -1.56 10.83 -3.07
N THR A 37 -1.34 10.95 -4.37
CA THR A 37 -1.87 12.08 -5.15
C THR A 37 -3.41 12.03 -5.17
N ARG A 38 -4.07 13.17 -5.01
CA ARG A 38 -5.54 13.30 -5.04
C ARG A 38 -6.05 14.20 -6.17
N SER A 39 -5.15 14.65 -7.03
CA SER A 39 -5.48 15.42 -8.23
C SER A 39 -4.51 15.09 -9.36
N VAL A 40 -4.89 15.49 -10.57
CA VAL A 40 -3.91 15.68 -11.65
C VAL A 40 -2.93 16.80 -11.25
N ALA A 41 -1.72 16.76 -11.78
CA ALA A 41 -0.78 17.88 -11.68
C ALA A 41 -1.23 19.04 -12.58
N TRP A 42 -0.99 20.28 -12.15
CA TRP A 42 -1.27 21.49 -12.91
C TRP A 42 -0.19 22.55 -12.69
N ALA A 43 -0.06 23.50 -13.61
CA ALA A 43 0.84 24.63 -13.46
C ALA A 43 0.15 25.79 -12.73
N LEU A 44 0.83 26.41 -11.76
CA LEU A 44 0.41 27.69 -11.19
C LEU A 44 0.59 28.81 -12.21
N GLY A 45 0.04 30.01 -11.93
CA GLY A 45 0.10 31.15 -12.85
C GLY A 45 1.52 31.60 -13.24
N HIS A 46 2.54 31.26 -12.44
CA HIS A 46 3.96 31.52 -12.71
C HIS A 46 4.70 30.29 -13.29
N GLY A 47 3.98 29.23 -13.67
CA GLY A 47 4.52 28.06 -14.36
C GLY A 47 4.98 26.89 -13.47
N GLU A 48 5.05 27.05 -12.14
CA GLU A 48 5.47 25.95 -11.24
C GLU A 48 4.44 24.81 -11.28
N PRO A 49 4.85 23.58 -11.63
CA PRO A 49 3.94 22.45 -11.63
C PRO A 49 3.75 21.92 -10.20
N VAL A 50 2.49 21.72 -9.81
CA VAL A 50 2.09 21.23 -8.49
C VAL A 50 1.09 20.08 -8.57
N VAL A 51 0.94 19.32 -7.49
CA VAL A 51 -0.08 18.27 -7.33
C VAL A 51 -0.68 18.33 -5.92
N MET A 52 -1.95 17.95 -5.74
CA MET A 52 -2.52 17.77 -4.40
C MET A 52 -2.30 16.35 -3.90
N VAL A 53 -2.15 16.21 -2.59
CA VAL A 53 -2.04 14.91 -1.91
C VAL A 53 -3.04 14.77 -0.77
N ASP A 54 -3.35 13.54 -0.37
CA ASP A 54 -4.18 13.29 0.80
C ASP A 54 -3.50 13.79 2.09
N GLY A 55 -4.30 14.37 2.99
CA GLY A 55 -3.81 14.92 4.27
C GLY A 55 -3.13 16.30 4.16
N TYR A 56 -3.17 16.95 2.99
CA TYR A 56 -2.67 18.31 2.80
C TYR A 56 -3.60 19.15 1.90
N ALA A 57 -3.94 20.36 2.35
CA ALA A 57 -4.95 21.19 1.70
C ALA A 57 -4.45 21.88 0.42
N GLY A 58 -3.14 22.17 0.32
CA GLY A 58 -2.53 22.91 -0.80
C GLY A 58 -1.92 22.03 -1.89
N GLY A 59 -1.54 22.67 -3.01
CA GLY A 59 -0.69 22.05 -4.03
C GLY A 59 0.77 22.00 -3.56
N ILE A 60 1.44 20.88 -3.82
CA ILE A 60 2.86 20.67 -3.53
C ILE A 60 3.61 20.66 -4.85
N ALA A 61 4.68 21.45 -4.96
CA ALA A 61 5.54 21.49 -6.13
C ALA A 61 6.03 20.08 -6.51
N LEU A 62 6.02 19.73 -7.80
CA LEU A 62 6.49 18.41 -8.24
C LEU A 62 7.96 18.15 -7.87
N THR A 63 8.75 19.21 -7.71
CA THR A 63 10.12 19.13 -7.18
C THR A 63 10.18 18.66 -5.72
N HIS A 64 9.08 18.75 -4.98
CA HIS A 64 8.90 18.36 -3.58
C HIS A 64 8.03 17.11 -3.42
N VAL A 65 7.94 16.29 -4.49
CA VAL A 65 7.24 15.03 -4.50
C VAL A 65 8.18 13.96 -5.04
N ASP A 66 8.49 12.97 -4.22
CA ASP A 66 9.11 11.74 -4.70
C ASP A 66 7.98 10.75 -4.97
N VAL A 67 7.86 10.30 -6.22
CA VAL A 67 6.99 9.16 -6.52
C VAL A 67 7.58 7.97 -5.78
N ILE A 68 6.75 7.33 -4.96
CA ILE A 68 7.11 6.02 -4.42
C ILE A 68 6.85 5.08 -5.58
N GLU A 69 7.86 4.94 -6.44
CA GLU A 69 7.88 3.90 -7.44
C GLU A 69 7.67 2.60 -6.66
N LYS A 70 6.54 1.94 -6.89
CA LYS A 70 6.48 0.50 -6.64
C LYS A 70 7.24 -0.07 -7.82
N PRO A 71 8.52 -0.46 -7.66
CA PRO A 71 9.28 -0.95 -8.79
C PRO A 71 8.64 -2.28 -9.14
N ASP A 72 7.84 -2.32 -10.21
CA ASP A 72 7.35 -3.55 -10.83
C ASP A 72 7.05 -4.65 -9.82
N ALA A 73 6.20 -4.34 -8.81
CA ALA A 73 5.78 -5.26 -7.76
C ALA A 73 4.99 -6.39 -8.43
N THR A 74 5.76 -7.28 -9.03
CA THR A 74 5.30 -8.37 -9.86
C THR A 74 5.08 -9.50 -8.90
N GLU A 75 3.98 -10.21 -9.08
CA GLU A 75 3.69 -11.35 -8.24
C GLU A 75 4.76 -12.41 -8.46
N VAL A 76 5.53 -12.69 -7.41
CA VAL A 76 6.60 -13.70 -7.45
C VAL A 76 6.13 -15.02 -6.87
N GLU A 77 5.15 -14.99 -5.97
CA GLU A 77 4.65 -16.20 -5.32
C GLU A 77 3.21 -16.01 -4.84
N ARG A 78 2.41 -17.08 -4.93
CA ARG A 78 1.03 -17.13 -4.47
C ARG A 78 0.82 -18.35 -3.59
N ARG A 79 0.17 -18.17 -2.45
CA ARG A 79 -0.22 -19.28 -1.57
C ARG A 79 -1.65 -19.13 -1.08
N LEU A 80 -2.46 -20.16 -1.36
CA LEU A 80 -3.81 -20.28 -0.82
C LEU A 80 -3.72 -20.46 0.70
N LEU A 81 -4.45 -19.66 1.47
CA LEU A 81 -4.55 -19.80 2.91
C LEU A 81 -5.71 -20.73 3.27
N THR A 82 -5.40 -21.80 3.99
CA THR A 82 -6.38 -22.75 4.52
C THR A 82 -6.07 -23.04 5.97
N ARG A 83 -7.04 -23.60 6.70
CA ARG A 83 -6.79 -24.05 8.09
C ARG A 83 -5.68 -25.12 8.16
N LYS A 84 -5.58 -25.96 7.13
CA LYS A 84 -4.62 -27.08 7.10
C LYS A 84 -3.18 -26.62 6.90
N ASN A 85 -2.96 -25.61 6.06
CA ASN A 85 -1.62 -25.14 5.70
C ASN A 85 -1.19 -23.88 6.45
N LEU A 86 -1.99 -23.39 7.41
CA LEU A 86 -1.66 -22.20 8.19
C LEU A 86 -0.23 -22.24 8.77
N PRO A 87 0.25 -23.34 9.39
CA PRO A 87 1.64 -23.39 9.88
C PRO A 87 2.68 -23.19 8.77
N ALA A 88 2.47 -23.81 7.61
CA ALA A 88 3.39 -23.69 6.48
C ALA A 88 3.36 -22.29 5.81
N ILE A 89 2.25 -21.56 5.94
CA ILE A 89 2.15 -20.17 5.51
C ILE A 89 2.85 -19.24 6.50
N ASP A 90 2.69 -19.48 7.80
CA ASP A 90 3.36 -18.74 8.87
C ASP A 90 4.89 -18.86 8.72
N ASP A 91 5.40 -20.09 8.59
CA ASP A 91 6.82 -20.37 8.35
C ASP A 91 7.33 -19.67 7.08
N TRP A 92 6.53 -19.64 6.02
CA TRP A 92 6.89 -18.98 4.76
C TRP A 92 7.01 -17.45 4.92
N LEU A 93 6.11 -16.83 5.69
CA LEU A 93 6.15 -15.40 5.99
C LEU A 93 7.35 -15.07 6.89
N ASP A 94 7.63 -15.91 7.90
CA ASP A 94 8.78 -15.76 8.79
C ASP A 94 10.12 -15.87 8.04
N GLN A 95 10.24 -16.79 7.08
CA GLN A 95 11.44 -16.93 6.23
C GLN A 95 11.76 -15.67 5.42
N VAL A 96 10.76 -14.85 5.10
CA VAL A 96 10.94 -13.58 4.39
C VAL A 96 10.89 -12.37 5.32
N GLY A 97 10.95 -12.59 6.64
CA GLY A 97 11.01 -11.52 7.65
C GLY A 97 9.67 -10.80 7.87
N VAL A 98 8.55 -11.42 7.52
CA VAL A 98 7.22 -10.83 7.64
C VAL A 98 6.48 -11.47 8.81
N PHE A 99 6.21 -10.67 9.84
CA PHE A 99 5.44 -11.12 10.99
C PHE A 99 3.98 -11.40 10.62
N ALA A 100 3.48 -12.56 11.01
CA ALA A 100 2.06 -12.90 10.91
C ALA A 100 1.49 -13.35 12.27
N LYS A 101 0.17 -13.22 12.42
CA LYS A 101 -0.54 -13.74 13.59
C LYS A 101 -1.94 -14.17 13.19
N GLY A 102 -2.48 -15.18 13.87
CA GLY A 102 -3.88 -15.58 13.71
C GLY A 102 -4.83 -14.38 13.79
N TYR A 103 -5.72 -14.26 12.82
CA TYR A 103 -6.82 -13.30 12.84
C TYR A 103 -8.03 -13.97 13.49
N TRP A 104 -8.51 -13.39 14.58
CA TRP A 104 -9.55 -13.95 15.42
C TRP A 104 -10.86 -13.18 15.23
N GLU A 105 -11.95 -13.93 15.07
CA GLU A 105 -13.31 -13.40 14.96
C GLU A 105 -14.25 -14.17 15.88
N ASP A 106 -15.37 -13.56 16.22
CA ASP A 106 -16.51 -14.28 16.77
C ASP A 106 -17.22 -15.01 15.63
N VAL A 107 -17.26 -16.34 15.70
CA VAL A 107 -18.02 -17.20 14.81
C VAL A 107 -18.93 -18.04 15.68
N ASP A 108 -20.24 -17.84 15.55
CA ASP A 108 -21.28 -18.52 16.32
C ASP A 108 -21.06 -18.44 17.85
N GLY A 109 -20.66 -17.26 18.36
CA GLY A 109 -20.43 -17.02 19.78
C GLY A 109 -19.10 -17.56 20.29
N LYS A 110 -18.20 -17.98 19.39
CA LYS A 110 -16.89 -18.52 19.74
C LYS A 110 -15.77 -17.77 19.04
N LEU A 111 -14.81 -17.30 19.84
CA LEU A 111 -13.57 -16.74 19.32
C LEU A 111 -12.80 -17.81 18.53
N THR A 112 -12.70 -17.59 17.22
CA THR A 112 -12.22 -18.54 16.25
C THR A 112 -11.18 -17.89 15.35
N VAL A 113 -10.06 -18.56 15.11
CA VAL A 113 -9.13 -18.13 14.06
C VAL A 113 -9.79 -18.37 12.70
N THR A 114 -9.92 -17.32 11.92
CA THR A 114 -10.52 -17.34 10.57
C THR A 114 -9.52 -16.98 9.47
N GLY A 115 -8.27 -16.67 9.84
CA GLY A 115 -7.23 -16.33 8.88
C GLY A 115 -5.94 -15.84 9.54
N LEU A 116 -5.18 -15.02 8.80
CA LEU A 116 -3.93 -14.41 9.22
C LEU A 116 -3.98 -12.89 9.06
N ARG A 117 -3.42 -12.20 10.04
CA ARG A 117 -3.02 -10.79 9.97
C ARG A 117 -1.54 -10.74 9.67
N ILE A 118 -1.16 -10.09 8.58
CA ILE A 118 0.20 -10.12 8.02
C ILE A 118 0.76 -8.70 8.04
N GLY A 119 1.93 -8.53 8.64
CA GLY A 119 2.60 -7.25 8.88
C GLY A 119 2.62 -6.84 10.36
N SER A 120 3.70 -6.17 10.75
CA SER A 120 3.96 -5.69 12.12
C SER A 120 3.38 -4.30 12.40
N ASP A 121 3.29 -3.44 11.39
CA ASP A 121 2.73 -2.09 11.50
C ASP A 121 1.18 -2.12 11.47
N TYR A 122 0.56 -1.44 12.42
CA TYR A 122 -0.90 -1.30 12.50
C TYR A 122 -1.50 -0.59 11.28
N GLN A 123 -0.76 0.33 10.65
CA GLN A 123 -1.25 1.13 9.53
C GLN A 123 -1.21 0.38 8.19
N ASN A 124 -0.33 -0.61 8.05
CA ASN A 124 -0.02 -1.24 6.75
C ASN A 124 -0.22 -2.76 6.71
N ARG A 125 -0.73 -3.37 7.79
CA ARG A 125 -1.04 -4.80 7.80
C ARG A 125 -2.23 -5.14 6.91
N ILE A 126 -2.18 -6.33 6.33
CA ILE A 126 -3.29 -6.93 5.59
C ILE A 126 -3.89 -8.09 6.38
N VAL A 127 -5.12 -8.46 6.06
CA VAL A 127 -5.79 -9.65 6.62
C VAL A 127 -6.19 -10.55 5.46
N ALA A 128 -5.75 -11.81 5.53
CA ALA A 128 -6.18 -12.89 4.62
C ALA A 128 -7.03 -13.88 5.39
N LYS A 129 -8.22 -14.21 4.89
CA LYS A 129 -9.12 -15.22 5.45
C LYS A 129 -8.78 -16.60 4.91
N PHE A 130 -9.27 -17.64 5.57
CA PHE A 130 -9.28 -18.98 4.96
C PHE A 130 -10.07 -18.94 3.65
N GLY A 131 -9.47 -19.49 2.60
CA GLY A 131 -9.96 -19.36 1.22
C GLY A 131 -9.19 -18.32 0.42
N ASP A 132 -8.70 -17.24 1.03
CA ASP A 132 -7.96 -16.21 0.30
C ASP A 132 -6.59 -16.69 -0.19
N THR A 133 -6.09 -16.06 -1.25
CA THR A 133 -4.71 -16.26 -1.71
C THR A 133 -3.84 -15.09 -1.29
N ILE A 134 -2.77 -15.38 -0.53
CA ILE A 134 -1.72 -14.42 -0.20
C ILE A 134 -0.76 -14.36 -1.38
N VAL A 135 -0.45 -13.15 -1.82
CA VAL A 135 0.44 -12.88 -2.94
C VAL A 135 1.64 -12.10 -2.43
N ARG A 136 2.84 -12.58 -2.72
CA ARG A 136 4.10 -11.87 -2.47
C ARG A 136 4.58 -11.20 -3.75
N HIS A 137 5.10 -9.99 -3.60
CA HIS A 137 5.63 -9.18 -4.70
C HIS A 137 7.16 -9.11 -4.68
N THR A 138 7.76 -8.75 -5.81
CA THR A 138 9.22 -8.51 -5.96
C THR A 138 9.78 -7.50 -4.95
N ASP A 139 8.97 -6.50 -4.56
CA ASP A 139 9.33 -5.47 -3.57
C ASP A 139 9.21 -5.94 -2.11
N GLY A 140 8.88 -7.21 -1.88
CA GLY A 140 8.70 -7.81 -0.56
C GLY A 140 7.33 -7.52 0.07
N THR A 141 6.50 -6.69 -0.55
CA THR A 141 5.13 -6.45 -0.06
C THR A 141 4.24 -7.66 -0.31
N HIS A 142 3.12 -7.70 0.41
CA HIS A 142 2.11 -8.74 0.28
C HIS A 142 0.75 -8.12 -0.02
N THR A 143 -0.07 -8.81 -0.81
CA THR A 143 -1.48 -8.49 -1.04
C THR A 143 -2.35 -9.72 -0.87
N VAL A 144 -3.65 -9.53 -0.71
CA VAL A 144 -4.63 -10.61 -0.61
C VAL A 144 -5.54 -10.59 -1.84
N ARG A 145 -5.61 -11.72 -2.53
CA ARG A 145 -6.64 -12.00 -3.54
C ARG A 145 -7.75 -12.77 -2.87
N ARG A 146 -8.91 -12.13 -2.72
CA ARG A 146 -10.07 -12.74 -2.09
C ARG A 146 -10.66 -13.81 -2.98
N VAL A 147 -11.16 -14.88 -2.37
CA VAL A 147 -12.11 -15.73 -3.09
C VAL A 147 -13.35 -14.88 -3.32
N ILE A 148 -13.72 -14.69 -4.59
CA ILE A 148 -15.06 -14.24 -4.91
C ILE A 148 -15.94 -15.43 -4.56
N GLU A 149 -16.63 -15.36 -3.43
CA GLU A 149 -17.71 -16.30 -3.17
C GLU A 149 -18.69 -16.16 -4.34
N ALA A 150 -19.00 -17.28 -5.01
CA ALA A 150 -19.99 -17.33 -6.06
C ALA A 150 -21.36 -16.98 -5.43
N GLY A 151 -21.66 -15.68 -5.36
CA GLY A 151 -22.78 -15.14 -4.60
C GLY A 151 -22.87 -13.62 -4.60
N GLU A 152 -21.81 -12.88 -4.95
CA GLU A 152 -21.86 -11.43 -5.13
C GLU A 152 -21.57 -11.05 -6.59
N ALA A 153 -22.53 -11.35 -7.47
CA ALA A 153 -22.70 -10.62 -8.72
C ALA A 153 -23.72 -9.50 -8.44
N LEU A 154 -23.32 -8.25 -8.71
CA LEU A 154 -24.23 -7.10 -8.85
C LEU A 154 -25.24 -7.33 -9.98
#